data_AF-A0A202E1U6-F1
#
_entry.id   AF-A0A202E1U6-F1
#
_cell.length_a   1.000
_cell.length_b   1.000
_cell.length_c   1.000
_cell.angle_alpha   90.00
_cell.angle_beta   90.00
_cell.angle_gamma   90.00
#
_symmetry.space_group_name_H-M   'P 1'
#
loop_
_entity.id
_entity.type
_entity.pdbx_description
1 polymer ?
#
loop_
_entity_poly.entity_id
_entity_poly.type
_entity_poly.pdbx_seq_one_letter_code
_entity_poly.pdbx_strand_id
1 'polypeptide(L)'
;MSPRKRTLRRCLQVANLLALLLLLLLYLLHCVEKQSGPVYRTVKETPVERFALRLLPRLWRHRSFLERQAMQGSLNSTERMQTKILLQRMELIRPTHAVRLTTGEFLFGKLKHHGDKKFELTEYDGAVIRKRPINRQEIGERKPLTPPAFPFDERDLRFLLSHEMANHFDLHPYLFAADTNYAAALETFAGLSILHDDFCSTFAPLINPAHEEVKVHVRLFDSPQIFMQQATAFESSRLINADAFFHKPDNTFYLLRPPPTCKQKRQGKPGQHLTNARHEGTHHLAQALGLWKGFAQSPFWLDEGLAQYCETQPFGDDQPEKYALLRTATKEGKRIPLELLVALPNEAADRLPAWKLELAYAESWLLVRYLMAPERRLRFFSYLLQQANETDEEIGPDPSLSLVNGLKTTHAKLAANLAAELASRPSQTP
;
A
#
# COMPACT_ATOMS: atom_id res chain seq x y z
N MET A 1 -58.40 17.48 20.91
CA MET A 1 -57.42 18.24 20.09
C MET A 1 -58.18 19.06 19.05
N SER A 2 -57.97 20.39 18.99
CA SER A 2 -58.56 21.22 17.95
C SER A 2 -58.08 20.78 16.56
N PRO A 3 -58.88 21.00 15.48
CA PRO A 3 -58.50 20.66 14.11
C PRO A 3 -57.09 21.18 13.74
N ARG A 4 -56.75 22.40 14.18
CA ARG A 4 -55.42 23.00 14.02
C ARG A 4 -54.29 22.14 14.61
N LYS A 5 -54.47 21.59 15.82
CA LYS A 5 -53.47 20.71 16.46
C LYS A 5 -53.30 19.38 15.69
N ARG A 6 -54.35 18.85 15.05
CA ARG A 6 -54.26 17.63 14.22
C ARG A 6 -53.50 17.88 12.92
N THR A 7 -53.77 19.01 12.25
CA THR A 7 -53.06 19.42 11.04
C THR A 7 -51.57 19.62 11.34
N LEU A 8 -51.24 20.38 12.39
CA LEU A 8 -49.84 20.61 12.78
C LEU A 8 -49.09 19.31 13.08
N ARG A 9 -49.72 18.36 13.81
CA ARG A 9 -49.14 17.04 14.08
C ARG A 9 -48.85 16.26 12.80
N ARG A 10 -49.77 16.28 11.82
CA ARG A 10 -49.55 15.63 10.52
C ARG A 10 -48.41 16.27 9.74
N CYS A 11 -48.34 17.61 9.70
CA CYS A 11 -47.24 18.32 9.05
C CYS A 11 -45.88 17.95 9.68
N LEU A 12 -45.79 17.91 11.01
CA LEU A 12 -44.58 17.49 11.72
C LEU A 12 -44.21 16.03 11.44
N GLN A 13 -45.19 15.12 11.40
CA GLN A 13 -44.95 13.72 11.05
C GLN A 13 -44.42 13.55 9.62
N VAL A 14 -44.98 14.30 8.66
CA VAL A 14 -44.50 14.30 7.27
C VAL A 14 -43.09 14.88 7.19
N ALA A 15 -42.81 15.99 7.88
CA ALA A 15 -41.48 16.58 7.91
C ALA A 15 -40.43 15.62 8.50
N ASN A 16 -40.75 14.95 9.61
CA ASN A 16 -39.86 13.97 10.23
C ASN A 16 -39.63 12.76 9.32
N LEU A 17 -40.66 12.26 8.65
CA LEU A 17 -40.53 11.16 7.70
C LEU A 17 -39.62 11.55 6.53
N LEU A 18 -39.79 12.76 5.97
CA LEU A 18 -38.93 13.27 4.90
C LEU A 18 -37.48 13.42 5.36
N ALA A 19 -37.25 13.91 6.59
CA ALA A 19 -35.91 14.02 7.16
C ALA A 19 -35.25 12.64 7.34
N LEU A 20 -35.98 11.64 7.82
CA LEU A 20 -35.48 10.27 7.94
C LEU A 20 -35.16 9.65 6.58
N LEU A 21 -36.00 9.87 5.57
CA LEU A 21 -35.75 9.40 4.21
C LEU A 21 -34.51 10.08 3.60
N LEU A 22 -34.31 11.37 3.87
CA LEU A 22 -33.12 12.10 3.43
C LEU A 22 -31.85 11.57 4.12
N LEU A 23 -31.89 11.34 5.43
CA LEU A 23 -30.78 10.76 6.18
C LEU A 23 -30.44 9.35 5.68
N LEU A 24 -31.45 8.52 5.42
CA LEU A 24 -31.25 7.20 4.85
C LEU A 24 -30.63 7.29 3.44
N LEU A 25 -31.10 8.22 2.61
CA LEU A 25 -30.50 8.45 1.29
C LEU A 25 -29.03 8.89 1.40
N LEU A 26 -28.71 9.81 2.31
CA LEU A 26 -27.34 10.26 2.55
C LEU A 26 -26.45 9.12 3.06
N TYR A 27 -26.96 8.28 3.97
CA TYR A 27 -26.26 7.10 4.45
C TYR A 27 -26.02 6.09 3.33
N LEU A 28 -27.01 5.82 2.48
CA LEU A 28 -26.85 4.93 1.32
C LEU A 28 -25.86 5.49 0.30
N LEU A 29 -25.91 6.79 0.04
CA LEU A 29 -24.93 7.48 -0.82
C LEU A 29 -23.52 7.33 -0.25
N HIS A 30 -23.35 7.50 1.07
CA HIS A 30 -22.07 7.31 1.76
C HIS A 30 -21.56 5.86 1.68
N CYS A 31 -22.43 4.87 1.89
CA CYS A 31 -22.06 3.46 1.75
C CYS A 31 -21.65 3.11 0.31
N VAL A 32 -22.35 3.64 -0.70
CA VAL A 32 -22.02 3.43 -2.12
C VAL A 32 -20.73 4.17 -2.49
N GLU A 33 -20.52 5.39 -1.98
CA GLU A 33 -19.29 6.15 -2.13
C GLU A 33 -18.08 5.39 -1.60
N LYS A 34 -18.19 4.86 -0.38
CA LYS A 34 -17.08 4.16 0.28
C LYS A 34 -16.87 2.74 -0.25
N GLN A 35 -17.83 2.19 -1.00
CA GLN A 35 -17.81 0.83 -1.54
C GLN A 35 -17.44 -0.23 -0.49
N SER A 36 -17.76 0.02 0.79
CA SER A 36 -17.32 -0.78 1.91
C SER A 36 -18.46 -1.03 2.92
N GLY A 37 -18.30 -2.07 3.72
CA GLY A 37 -19.26 -2.47 4.76
C GLY A 37 -20.42 -3.36 4.30
N PRO A 38 -21.19 -3.91 5.26
CA PRO A 38 -22.25 -4.88 4.98
C PRO A 38 -23.42 -4.28 4.18
N VAL A 39 -23.76 -3.01 4.43
CA VAL A 39 -24.85 -2.31 3.71
C VAL A 39 -24.51 -2.18 2.23
N TYR A 40 -23.29 -1.79 1.88
CA TYR A 40 -22.87 -1.73 0.47
C TYR A 40 -23.05 -3.08 -0.23
N ARG A 41 -22.67 -4.19 0.42
CA ARG A 41 -22.85 -5.55 -0.15
C ARG A 41 -24.32 -5.87 -0.45
N THR A 42 -25.26 -5.34 0.35
CA THR A 42 -26.70 -5.55 0.11
C THR A 42 -27.27 -4.69 -1.03
N VAL A 43 -26.67 -3.51 -1.28
CA VAL A 43 -27.14 -2.60 -2.34
C VAL A 43 -26.34 -2.72 -3.64
N LYS A 44 -25.21 -3.43 -3.63
CA LYS A 44 -24.40 -3.71 -4.81
C LYS A 44 -25.26 -4.37 -5.91
N GLU A 45 -25.10 -3.89 -7.15
CA GLU A 45 -25.81 -4.30 -8.36
C GLU A 45 -27.32 -4.00 -8.39
N THR A 46 -27.86 -3.35 -7.35
CA THR A 46 -29.28 -2.98 -7.28
C THR A 46 -29.58 -1.64 -7.99
N PRO A 47 -30.86 -1.31 -8.25
CA PRO A 47 -31.24 0.03 -8.72
C PRO A 47 -30.80 1.17 -7.78
N VAL A 48 -30.65 0.90 -6.48
CA VAL A 48 -30.21 1.88 -5.48
C VAL A 48 -28.77 2.30 -5.74
N GLU A 49 -27.86 1.34 -5.96
CA GLU A 49 -26.47 1.64 -6.32
C GLU A 49 -26.42 2.45 -7.63
N ARG A 50 -27.16 2.03 -8.67
CA ARG A 50 -27.18 2.76 -9.95
C ARG A 50 -27.70 4.18 -9.81
N PHE A 51 -28.72 4.38 -8.97
CA PHE A 51 -29.25 5.71 -8.66
C PHE A 51 -28.21 6.56 -7.92
N ALA A 52 -27.60 5.99 -6.87
CA ALA A 52 -26.54 6.63 -6.11
C ALA A 52 -25.35 7.03 -7.00
N LEU A 53 -24.85 6.12 -7.84
CA LEU A 53 -23.76 6.38 -8.79
C LEU A 53 -24.10 7.47 -9.84
N ARG A 54 -25.38 7.68 -10.17
CA ARG A 54 -25.81 8.81 -11.02
C ARG A 54 -25.88 10.13 -10.25
N LEU A 55 -26.25 10.08 -8.97
CA LEU A 55 -26.44 11.25 -8.13
C LEU A 55 -25.09 11.80 -7.61
N LEU A 56 -24.18 10.91 -7.22
CA LEU A 56 -22.87 11.25 -6.65
C LEU A 56 -22.11 12.26 -7.53
N PRO A 57 -21.88 12.07 -8.85
CA PRO A 57 -21.16 13.06 -9.66
C PRO A 57 -21.74 14.47 -9.62
N ARG A 58 -23.06 14.62 -9.45
CA ARG A 58 -23.73 15.93 -9.35
C ARG A 58 -23.52 16.59 -8.00
N LEU A 59 -23.70 15.83 -6.91
CA LEU A 59 -23.46 16.31 -5.55
C LEU A 59 -21.99 16.69 -5.34
N TRP A 60 -21.09 15.88 -5.91
CA TRP A 60 -19.65 16.06 -5.76
C TRP A 60 -19.11 17.20 -6.60
N ARG A 61 -19.70 17.54 -7.75
CA ARG A 61 -19.32 18.76 -8.49
C ARG A 61 -19.42 20.01 -7.61
N HIS A 62 -20.46 20.10 -6.76
CA HIS A 62 -20.62 21.22 -5.84
C HIS A 62 -19.67 21.14 -4.63
N ARG A 63 -19.54 19.97 -4.01
CA ARG A 63 -18.64 19.79 -2.86
C ARG A 63 -17.17 19.99 -3.23
N SER A 64 -16.72 19.35 -4.30
CA SER A 64 -15.36 19.51 -4.82
C SER A 64 -15.07 20.94 -5.28
N PHE A 65 -16.06 21.76 -5.61
CA PHE A 65 -15.83 23.17 -5.93
C PHE A 65 -15.49 23.98 -4.66
N LEU A 66 -16.25 23.80 -3.59
CA LEU A 66 -16.02 24.48 -2.30
C LEU A 66 -14.73 24.00 -1.62
N GLU A 67 -14.47 22.69 -1.63
CA GLU A 67 -13.21 22.11 -1.12
C GLU A 67 -12.00 22.58 -1.95
N ARG A 68 -12.13 22.64 -3.29
CA ARG A 68 -11.08 23.21 -4.15
C ARG A 68 -10.82 24.69 -3.88
N GLN A 69 -11.83 25.47 -3.50
CA GLN A 69 -11.64 26.88 -3.11
C GLN A 69 -10.94 27.01 -1.75
N ALA A 70 -11.32 26.20 -0.76
CA ALA A 70 -10.70 26.23 0.57
C ALA A 70 -9.24 25.76 0.53
N MET A 71 -8.94 24.72 -0.24
CA MET A 71 -7.59 24.12 -0.35
C MET A 71 -6.60 24.98 -1.14
N GLN A 72 -7.07 25.93 -1.96
CA GLN A 72 -6.19 26.87 -2.65
C GLN A 72 -5.60 27.93 -1.72
N GLY A 73 -6.11 28.11 -0.51
CA GLY A 73 -5.66 29.16 0.42
C GLY A 73 -4.16 29.12 0.72
N SER A 74 -3.57 27.94 0.82
CA SER A 74 -2.15 27.73 1.17
C SER A 74 -1.20 27.63 -0.03
N LEU A 75 -1.72 27.39 -1.24
CA LEU A 75 -0.92 27.37 -2.46
C LEU A 75 -0.69 28.80 -2.98
N ASN A 76 0.53 29.09 -3.43
CA ASN A 76 0.83 30.34 -4.11
C ASN A 76 0.17 30.40 -5.51
N SER A 77 0.14 31.58 -6.14
CA SER A 77 -0.55 31.75 -7.43
C SER A 77 0.00 30.86 -8.55
N THR A 78 1.31 30.59 -8.54
CA THR A 78 1.99 29.73 -9.51
C THR A 78 1.58 28.27 -9.30
N GLU A 79 1.64 27.78 -8.06
CA GLU A 79 1.22 26.42 -7.69
C GLU A 79 -0.25 26.18 -8.03
N ARG A 80 -1.14 27.17 -7.84
CA ARG A 80 -2.57 27.05 -8.21
C ARG A 80 -2.75 26.88 -9.72
N MET A 81 -1.99 27.63 -10.52
CA MET A 81 -2.03 27.51 -11.97
C MET A 81 -1.51 26.14 -12.43
N GLN A 82 -0.36 25.71 -11.90
CA GLN A 82 0.23 24.41 -12.20
C GLN A 82 -0.70 23.26 -11.77
N THR A 83 -1.31 23.36 -10.59
CA THR A 83 -2.30 22.39 -10.09
C THR A 83 -3.47 22.27 -11.04
N LYS A 84 -3.99 23.39 -11.56
CA LYS A 84 -5.10 23.36 -12.52
C LYS A 84 -4.72 22.61 -13.80
N ILE A 85 -3.52 22.86 -14.33
CA ILE A 85 -2.99 22.17 -15.53
C ILE A 85 -2.83 20.68 -15.23
N LEU A 86 -2.25 20.33 -14.08
CA LEU A 86 -2.02 18.96 -13.66
C LEU A 86 -3.34 18.19 -13.51
N LEU A 87 -4.34 18.75 -12.83
CA LEU A 87 -5.65 18.12 -12.68
C LEU A 87 -6.37 17.92 -14.02
N GLN A 88 -6.18 18.83 -14.98
CA GLN A 88 -6.68 18.64 -16.35
C GLN A 88 -5.95 17.49 -17.07
N ARG A 89 -4.63 17.38 -16.90
CA ARG A 89 -3.85 16.25 -17.42
C ARG A 89 -4.29 14.93 -16.78
N MET A 90 -4.50 14.89 -15.47
CA MET A 90 -5.04 13.72 -14.77
C MET A 90 -6.36 13.26 -15.38
N GLU A 91 -7.31 14.19 -15.58
CA GLU A 91 -8.59 13.87 -16.20
C GLU A 91 -8.43 13.41 -17.65
N LEU A 92 -7.44 13.94 -18.38
CA LEU A 92 -7.12 13.53 -19.74
C LEU A 92 -6.60 12.09 -19.80
N ILE A 93 -5.66 11.71 -18.94
CA ILE A 93 -5.00 10.39 -18.97
C ILE A 93 -5.80 9.30 -18.25
N ARG A 94 -6.73 9.68 -17.37
CA ARG A 94 -7.55 8.77 -16.57
C ARG A 94 -8.31 7.76 -17.46
N PRO A 95 -8.15 6.45 -17.22
CA PRO A 95 -8.93 5.44 -17.95
C PRO A 95 -10.39 5.51 -17.50
N THR A 96 -11.30 5.30 -18.45
CA THR A 96 -12.75 5.24 -18.15
C THR A 96 -13.29 3.83 -18.21
N HIS A 97 -12.52 2.90 -18.78
CA HIS A 97 -12.91 1.51 -18.96
C HIS A 97 -11.73 0.57 -18.73
N ALA A 98 -12.04 -0.59 -18.14
CA ALA A 98 -11.25 -1.80 -18.25
C ALA A 98 -11.88 -2.70 -19.31
N VAL A 99 -11.07 -3.24 -20.23
CA VAL A 99 -11.52 -4.09 -21.33
C VAL A 99 -10.74 -5.40 -21.26
N ARG A 100 -11.44 -6.52 -21.09
CA ARG A 100 -10.85 -7.86 -21.22
C ARG A 100 -11.12 -8.36 -22.63
N LEU A 101 -10.05 -8.64 -23.37
CA LEU A 101 -10.14 -9.24 -24.70
C LEU A 101 -10.48 -10.73 -24.59
N THR A 102 -10.98 -11.32 -25.68
CA THR A 102 -11.23 -12.77 -25.78
C THR A 102 -9.97 -13.61 -25.65
N THR A 103 -8.79 -13.01 -25.88
CA THR A 103 -7.48 -13.61 -25.63
C THR A 103 -7.11 -13.69 -24.15
N GLY A 104 -7.86 -13.01 -23.27
CA GLY A 104 -7.54 -12.85 -21.85
C GLY A 104 -6.70 -11.61 -21.52
N GLU A 105 -6.21 -10.87 -22.52
CA GLU A 105 -5.50 -9.60 -22.31
C GLU A 105 -6.41 -8.54 -21.67
N PHE A 106 -5.91 -7.83 -20.66
CA PHE A 106 -6.60 -6.71 -20.02
C PHE A 106 -6.01 -5.38 -20.49
N LEU A 107 -6.88 -4.47 -20.93
CA LEU A 107 -6.52 -3.14 -21.38
C LEU A 107 -7.27 -2.08 -20.58
N PHE A 108 -6.62 -0.93 -20.36
CA PHE A 108 -7.16 0.18 -19.58
C PHE A 108 -7.05 1.47 -20.36
N GLY A 109 -8.16 2.15 -20.56
CA GLY A 109 -8.13 3.39 -21.34
C GLY A 109 -9.48 4.07 -21.50
N LYS A 110 -9.51 5.05 -22.39
CA LYS A 110 -10.74 5.72 -22.81
C LYS A 110 -11.31 4.99 -24.02
N LEU A 111 -12.43 4.32 -23.83
CA LEU A 111 -13.12 3.58 -24.88
C LEU A 111 -14.10 4.51 -25.62
N LYS A 112 -13.89 4.68 -26.93
CA LYS A 112 -14.81 5.38 -27.83
C LYS A 112 -15.47 4.39 -28.78
N HIS A 113 -16.75 4.61 -29.06
CA HIS A 113 -17.53 3.77 -29.97
C HIS A 113 -17.53 4.38 -31.37
N HIS A 114 -17.14 3.58 -32.38
CA HIS A 114 -17.11 3.98 -33.79
C HIS A 114 -18.03 3.08 -34.61
N GLY A 115 -19.34 3.31 -34.48
CA GLY A 115 -20.39 2.47 -35.07
C GLY A 115 -20.48 1.08 -34.44
N ASP A 116 -21.36 0.22 -34.94
CA ASP A 116 -21.81 -0.97 -34.21
C ASP A 116 -20.74 -2.05 -33.95
N LYS A 117 -19.65 -2.03 -34.72
CA LYS A 117 -18.67 -3.13 -34.76
C LYS A 117 -17.26 -2.75 -34.30
N LYS A 118 -16.96 -1.46 -34.11
CA LYS A 118 -15.60 -1.00 -33.82
C LYS A 118 -15.55 -0.08 -32.60
N PHE A 119 -14.53 -0.30 -31.80
CA PHE A 119 -14.16 0.56 -30.69
C PHE A 119 -12.75 1.11 -30.93
N GLU A 120 -12.46 2.28 -30.38
CA GLU A 120 -11.11 2.82 -30.25
C GLU A 120 -10.80 2.92 -28.76
N LEU A 121 -9.77 2.22 -28.30
CA LEU A 121 -9.25 2.38 -26.95
C LEU A 121 -8.06 3.33 -26.99
N THR A 122 -8.13 4.42 -26.24
CA THR A 122 -6.99 5.32 -26.03
C THR A 122 -6.31 4.99 -24.71
N GLU A 123 -5.07 4.52 -24.78
CA GLU A 123 -4.20 4.17 -23.65
C GLU A 123 -3.11 5.24 -23.48
N TYR A 124 -2.73 5.51 -22.24
CA TYR A 124 -1.66 6.45 -21.91
C TYR A 124 -0.50 5.67 -21.28
N ASP A 125 0.63 5.64 -21.96
CA ASP A 125 1.84 4.90 -21.57
C ASP A 125 3.00 5.88 -21.42
N GLY A 126 3.23 6.35 -20.19
CA GLY A 126 4.13 7.46 -19.93
C GLY A 126 3.69 8.71 -20.71
N ALA A 127 4.57 9.24 -21.54
CA ALA A 127 4.28 10.39 -22.41
C ALA A 127 3.57 10.04 -23.73
N VAL A 128 3.37 8.75 -24.04
CA VAL A 128 2.84 8.31 -25.34
C VAL A 128 1.36 7.98 -25.25
N ILE A 129 0.57 8.58 -26.14
CA ILE A 129 -0.85 8.23 -26.32
C ILE A 129 -0.95 7.16 -27.40
N ARG A 130 -1.40 5.95 -27.04
CA ARG A 130 -1.64 4.86 -27.98
C ARG A 130 -3.14 4.75 -28.27
N LYS A 131 -3.51 4.73 -29.54
CA LYS A 131 -4.88 4.45 -29.98
C LYS A 131 -4.92 3.05 -30.58
N ARG A 132 -5.68 2.16 -29.97
CA ARG A 132 -5.85 0.77 -30.42
C ARG A 132 -7.27 0.60 -30.96
N PRO A 133 -7.45 0.36 -32.27
CA PRO A 133 -8.73 -0.09 -32.78
C PRO A 133 -8.99 -1.51 -32.27
N ILE A 134 -10.19 -1.77 -31.75
CA ILE A 134 -10.61 -3.07 -31.23
C ILE A 134 -11.94 -3.44 -31.87
N ASN A 135 -12.03 -4.59 -32.52
CA ASN A 135 -13.30 -5.07 -33.03
C ASN A 135 -14.20 -5.53 -31.88
N ARG A 136 -15.51 -5.34 -32.00
CA ARG A 136 -16.49 -5.76 -30.98
C ARG A 136 -16.37 -7.24 -30.61
N GLN A 137 -16.04 -8.09 -31.58
CA GLN A 137 -15.88 -9.54 -31.38
C GLN A 137 -14.64 -9.91 -30.56
N GLU A 138 -13.65 -9.01 -30.46
CA GLU A 138 -12.46 -9.20 -29.63
C GLU A 138 -12.71 -8.83 -28.17
N ILE A 139 -13.78 -8.08 -27.88
CA ILE A 139 -14.12 -7.67 -26.51
C ILE A 139 -14.91 -8.78 -25.83
N GLY A 140 -14.28 -9.45 -24.87
CA GLY A 140 -14.95 -10.43 -24.02
C GLY A 140 -15.76 -9.74 -22.90
N GLU A 141 -15.15 -8.77 -22.22
CA GLU A 141 -15.80 -8.02 -21.14
C GLU A 141 -15.38 -6.54 -21.19
N ARG A 142 -16.30 -5.64 -20.83
CA ARG A 142 -15.99 -4.22 -20.60
C ARG A 142 -16.60 -3.79 -19.27
N LYS A 143 -15.79 -3.13 -18.44
CA LYS A 143 -16.22 -2.59 -17.15
C LYS A 143 -15.93 -1.09 -17.11
N PRO A 144 -16.95 -0.22 -16.95
CA PRO A 144 -16.69 1.19 -16.72
C PRO A 144 -15.98 1.36 -15.38
N LEU A 145 -14.96 2.22 -15.35
CA LEU A 145 -14.24 2.61 -14.15
C LEU A 145 -14.87 3.89 -13.62
N THR A 146 -15.20 3.88 -12.33
CA THR A 146 -15.64 5.09 -11.64
C THR A 146 -14.44 5.65 -10.90
N PRO A 147 -14.00 6.89 -11.21
CA PRO A 147 -12.89 7.46 -10.48
C PRO A 147 -13.28 7.63 -9.00
N PRO A 148 -12.34 7.39 -8.07
CA PRO A 148 -12.53 7.84 -6.71
C PRO A 148 -12.79 9.35 -6.72
N ALA A 149 -13.70 9.80 -5.86
CA ALA A 149 -14.10 11.19 -5.81
C ALA A 149 -13.34 11.96 -4.72
N PHE A 150 -12.22 11.44 -4.21
CA PHE A 150 -11.57 12.03 -3.04
C PHE A 150 -10.97 13.41 -3.34
N PRO A 151 -11.18 14.39 -2.45
CA PRO A 151 -10.45 15.64 -2.54
C PRO A 151 -8.96 15.38 -2.29
N PHE A 152 -8.11 16.14 -2.99
CA PHE A 152 -6.68 16.20 -2.72
C PHE A 152 -6.44 17.25 -1.67
N ASP A 153 -5.78 16.90 -0.57
CA ASP A 153 -5.32 17.89 0.40
C ASP A 153 -4.07 18.65 -0.10
N GLU A 154 -3.56 19.58 0.70
CA GLU A 154 -2.36 20.36 0.35
C GLU A 154 -1.13 19.47 0.11
N ARG A 155 -0.98 18.39 0.90
CA ARG A 155 0.14 17.46 0.79
C ARG A 155 0.07 16.68 -0.51
N ASP A 156 -1.11 16.18 -0.86
CA ASP A 156 -1.38 15.52 -2.13
C ASP A 156 -1.03 16.43 -3.30
N LEU A 157 -1.48 17.69 -3.28
CA LEU A 157 -1.21 18.63 -4.36
C LEU A 157 0.28 18.94 -4.50
N ARG A 158 1.01 19.11 -3.39
CA ARG A 158 2.47 19.30 -3.44
C ARG A 158 3.21 18.06 -3.96
N PHE A 159 2.78 16.86 -3.58
CA PHE A 159 3.33 15.62 -4.14
C PHE A 159 3.12 15.52 -5.66
N LEU A 160 1.93 15.91 -6.14
CA LEU A 160 1.64 15.92 -7.57
C LEU A 160 2.52 16.95 -8.30
N LEU A 161 2.66 18.15 -7.74
CA LEU A 161 3.48 19.24 -8.30
C LEU A 161 4.98 18.90 -8.31
N SER A 162 5.50 18.23 -7.28
CA SER A 162 6.91 17.79 -7.25
C SER A 162 7.23 16.71 -8.28
N HIS A 163 6.21 16.09 -8.88
CA HIS A 163 6.33 15.07 -9.92
C HIS A 163 5.50 15.41 -11.15
N GLU A 164 5.50 16.67 -11.59
CA GLU A 164 4.62 17.18 -12.66
C GLU A 164 4.74 16.43 -14.01
N MET A 165 5.90 15.83 -14.29
CA MET A 165 6.15 15.10 -15.53
C MET A 165 5.58 13.68 -15.54
N ALA A 166 5.35 13.08 -14.37
CA ALA A 166 4.77 11.75 -14.23
C ALA A 166 3.28 11.70 -14.63
N ASN A 167 2.78 10.49 -14.84
CA ASN A 167 1.35 10.21 -14.92
C ASN A 167 0.78 10.02 -13.53
N HIS A 168 -0.28 10.73 -13.19
CA HIS A 168 -0.88 10.63 -11.85
C HIS A 168 -2.17 9.82 -11.86
N PHE A 169 -2.26 8.89 -10.91
CA PHE A 169 -3.41 8.01 -10.75
C PHE A 169 -3.86 8.02 -9.28
N ASP A 170 -5.15 8.29 -9.04
CA ASP A 170 -5.75 8.16 -7.72
C ASP A 170 -6.34 6.74 -7.60
N LEU A 171 -5.66 5.90 -6.81
CA LEU A 171 -6.00 4.52 -6.52
C LEU A 171 -6.08 4.37 -4.99
N HIS A 172 -7.09 5.02 -4.40
CA HIS A 172 -7.29 5.10 -2.95
C HIS A 172 -7.10 3.75 -2.22
N PRO A 173 -6.33 3.69 -1.12
CA PRO A 173 -5.76 4.82 -0.36
C PRO A 173 -4.43 5.38 -0.89
N TYR A 174 -4.03 5.04 -2.11
CA TYR A 174 -2.75 5.41 -2.70
C TYR A 174 -2.88 6.47 -3.81
N LEU A 175 -2.02 7.50 -3.78
CA LEU A 175 -1.87 8.47 -4.86
C LEU A 175 -0.57 8.21 -5.62
N PHE A 176 -0.68 7.82 -6.87
CA PHE A 176 0.47 7.47 -7.71
C PHE A 176 0.97 8.66 -8.52
N ALA A 177 2.29 8.78 -8.62
CA ALA A 177 3.02 9.48 -9.68
C ALA A 177 3.91 8.44 -10.39
N ALA A 178 3.59 8.08 -11.62
CA ALA A 178 4.18 6.94 -12.31
C ALA A 178 4.77 7.33 -13.67
N ASP A 179 5.94 6.78 -14.02
CA ASP A 179 6.52 6.94 -15.38
C ASP A 179 5.90 5.97 -16.40
N THR A 180 4.90 5.22 -15.96
CA THR A 180 4.31 4.09 -16.68
C THR A 180 2.82 4.29 -16.93
N ASN A 181 2.16 3.28 -17.47
CA ASN A 181 0.72 3.26 -17.70
C ASN A 181 -0.07 2.87 -16.44
N TYR A 182 -1.40 3.03 -16.53
CA TYR A 182 -2.33 2.71 -15.47
C TYR A 182 -2.29 1.22 -15.05
N ALA A 183 -2.03 0.29 -15.97
CA ALA A 183 -2.04 -1.15 -15.66
C ALA A 183 -0.92 -1.51 -14.67
N ALA A 184 0.28 -0.94 -14.85
CA ALA A 184 1.39 -1.16 -13.93
C ALA A 184 1.17 -0.49 -12.55
N ALA A 185 0.55 0.70 -12.52
CA ALA A 185 0.11 1.32 -11.26
C ALA A 185 -0.94 0.46 -10.55
N LEU A 186 -1.91 -0.10 -11.30
CA LEU A 186 -2.95 -0.98 -10.78
C LEU A 186 -2.38 -2.31 -10.24
N GLU A 187 -1.37 -2.87 -10.90
CA GLU A 187 -0.65 -4.06 -10.42
C GLU A 187 0.01 -3.80 -9.06
N THR A 188 0.72 -2.68 -8.94
CA THR A 188 1.34 -2.25 -7.68
C THR A 188 0.29 -2.02 -6.59
N PHE A 189 -0.79 -1.31 -6.94
CA PHE A 189 -1.93 -1.09 -6.05
C PHE A 189 -2.56 -2.40 -5.55
N ALA A 190 -2.74 -3.39 -6.43
CA ALA A 190 -3.29 -4.68 -6.06
C ALA A 190 -2.36 -5.42 -5.07
N GLY A 191 -1.05 -5.39 -5.31
CA GLY A 191 -0.06 -5.97 -4.40
C GLY A 191 -0.06 -5.33 -3.02
N LEU A 192 -0.15 -4.00 -2.96
CA LEU A 192 -0.25 -3.23 -1.71
C LEU A 192 -1.59 -3.44 -0.99
N SER A 193 -2.68 -3.57 -1.73
CA SER A 193 -4.02 -3.84 -1.16
C SER A 193 -4.07 -5.23 -0.52
N ILE A 194 -3.53 -6.24 -1.21
CA ILE A 194 -3.41 -7.61 -0.66
C ILE A 194 -2.53 -7.59 0.59
N LEU A 195 -1.39 -6.88 0.56
CA LEU A 195 -0.54 -6.71 1.73
C LEU A 195 -1.33 -6.11 2.90
N HIS A 196 -2.08 -5.03 2.67
CA HIS A 196 -2.87 -4.37 3.69
C HIS A 196 -3.86 -5.34 4.34
N ASP A 197 -4.61 -6.10 3.53
CA ASP A 197 -5.59 -7.07 4.03
C ASP A 197 -4.92 -8.21 4.82
N ASP A 198 -3.84 -8.80 4.28
CA ASP A 198 -3.08 -9.86 4.94
C ASP A 198 -2.47 -9.37 6.26
N PHE A 199 -1.95 -8.14 6.28
CA PHE A 199 -1.37 -7.49 7.45
C PHE A 199 -2.42 -7.21 8.52
N CYS A 200 -3.55 -6.60 8.15
CA CYS A 200 -4.67 -6.33 9.04
C CYS A 200 -5.21 -7.62 9.67
N SER A 201 -5.33 -8.68 8.87
CA SER A 201 -5.77 -9.99 9.35
C SER A 201 -4.76 -10.64 10.29
N THR A 202 -3.48 -10.62 9.94
CA THR A 202 -2.41 -11.28 10.71
C THR A 202 -2.14 -10.58 12.03
N PHE A 203 -2.09 -9.25 12.03
CA PHE A 203 -1.72 -8.42 13.17
C PHE A 203 -2.93 -7.76 13.85
N ALA A 204 -4.16 -8.21 13.56
CA ALA A 204 -5.39 -7.69 14.16
C ALA A 204 -5.32 -7.42 15.68
N PRO A 205 -4.70 -8.29 16.53
CA PRO A 205 -4.61 -8.04 17.97
C PRO A 205 -3.71 -6.87 18.37
N LEU A 206 -2.86 -6.38 17.46
CA LEU A 206 -1.88 -5.32 17.70
C LEU A 206 -2.32 -3.95 17.16
N ILE A 207 -3.27 -3.93 16.24
CA ILE A 207 -3.66 -2.72 15.52
C ILE A 207 -4.43 -1.79 16.44
N ASN A 208 -3.97 -0.55 16.52
CA ASN A 208 -4.68 0.50 17.24
C ASN A 208 -5.72 1.17 16.30
N PRO A 209 -7.03 0.97 16.52
CA PRO A 209 -8.07 1.49 15.63
C PRO A 209 -8.23 3.01 15.67
N ALA A 210 -7.54 3.69 16.60
CA ALA A 210 -7.58 5.15 16.71
C ALA A 210 -6.69 5.85 15.66
N HIS A 211 -5.83 5.12 14.93
CA HIS A 211 -5.02 5.73 13.87
C HIS A 211 -5.88 6.03 12.64
N GLU A 212 -5.75 7.26 12.14
CA GLU A 212 -6.42 7.69 10.92
C GLU A 212 -5.69 7.16 9.69
N GLU A 213 -6.44 6.65 8.71
CA GLU A 213 -5.88 6.28 7.41
C GLU A 213 -5.39 7.54 6.68
N VAL A 214 -4.08 7.76 6.69
CA VAL A 214 -3.45 8.82 5.90
C VAL A 214 -3.22 8.30 4.49
N LYS A 215 -3.62 9.09 3.48
CA LYS A 215 -3.35 8.77 2.08
C LYS A 215 -1.84 8.61 1.87
N VAL A 216 -1.45 7.56 1.18
CA VAL A 216 -0.04 7.24 0.95
C VAL A 216 0.34 7.58 -0.48
N HIS A 217 1.50 8.19 -0.66
CA HIS A 217 1.98 8.57 -1.98
C HIS A 217 2.84 7.44 -2.54
N VAL A 218 2.77 7.20 -3.85
CA VAL A 218 3.57 6.19 -4.54
C VAL A 218 4.23 6.82 -5.75
N ARG A 219 5.55 6.93 -5.72
CA ARG A 219 6.36 7.30 -6.87
C ARG A 219 6.92 6.05 -7.53
N LEU A 220 6.40 5.72 -8.72
CA LEU A 220 6.76 4.52 -9.48
C LEU A 220 7.63 4.87 -10.70
N PHE A 221 8.86 4.37 -10.71
CA PHE A 221 9.85 4.64 -11.77
C PHE A 221 9.99 3.47 -12.72
N ASP A 222 10.11 3.77 -14.01
CA ASP A 222 10.51 2.79 -15.04
C ASP A 222 12.01 2.88 -15.38
N SER A 223 12.68 3.97 -14.98
CA SER A 223 14.10 4.21 -15.21
C SER A 223 14.90 4.10 -13.91
N PRO A 224 15.86 3.15 -13.83
CA PRO A 224 16.80 3.08 -12.71
C PRO A 224 17.58 4.38 -12.52
N GLN A 225 17.91 5.08 -13.62
CA GLN A 225 18.68 6.33 -13.56
C GLN A 225 17.90 7.44 -12.85
N ILE A 226 16.61 7.63 -13.19
CA ILE A 226 15.76 8.63 -12.56
C ILE A 226 15.53 8.25 -11.09
N PHE A 227 15.27 6.97 -10.81
CA PHE A 227 15.16 6.48 -9.43
C PHE A 227 16.42 6.80 -8.61
N MET A 228 17.61 6.51 -9.16
CA MET A 228 18.89 6.76 -8.48
C MET A 228 19.17 8.24 -8.26
N GLN A 229 18.80 9.11 -9.20
CA GLN A 229 18.89 10.57 -9.01
C GLN A 229 18.02 11.03 -7.84
N GLN A 230 16.79 10.52 -7.77
CA GLN A 230 15.89 10.83 -6.65
C GLN A 230 16.40 10.28 -5.32
N ALA A 231 16.88 9.03 -5.30
CA ALA A 231 17.45 8.39 -4.12
C ALA A 231 18.66 9.16 -3.57
N THR A 232 19.54 9.63 -4.47
CA THR A 232 20.72 10.43 -4.10
C THR A 232 20.33 11.77 -3.48
N ALA A 233 19.22 12.38 -3.91
CA ALA A 233 18.73 13.64 -3.35
C ALA A 233 18.27 13.52 -1.89
N PHE A 234 17.98 12.31 -1.41
CA PHE A 234 17.68 12.05 0.01
C PHE A 234 18.94 11.82 0.87
N GLU A 235 20.14 11.98 0.30
CA GLU A 235 21.45 11.89 0.98
C GLU A 235 21.70 10.61 1.80
N SER A 236 20.93 9.54 1.55
CA SER A 236 21.07 8.28 2.27
C SER A 236 21.86 7.28 1.44
N SER A 237 23.08 6.96 1.89
CA SER A 237 23.94 5.93 1.28
C SER A 237 23.27 4.56 1.22
N ARG A 238 22.28 4.30 2.09
CA ARG A 238 21.45 3.09 2.10
C ARG A 238 20.66 2.91 0.81
N LEU A 239 20.28 4.01 0.15
CA LEU A 239 19.41 3.99 -1.03
C LEU A 239 20.16 3.75 -2.34
N ILE A 240 21.50 3.83 -2.34
CA ILE A 240 22.31 3.77 -3.56
C ILE A 240 22.24 2.39 -4.24
N ASN A 241 21.82 1.35 -3.52
CA ASN A 241 21.63 0.00 -4.07
C ASN A 241 20.21 -0.55 -3.82
N ALA A 242 19.28 0.30 -3.39
CA ALA A 242 17.92 -0.13 -3.11
C ALA A 242 17.07 -0.05 -4.39
N ASP A 243 16.19 -1.03 -4.62
CA ASP A 243 15.20 -0.98 -5.71
C ASP A 243 13.86 -0.37 -5.22
N ALA A 244 13.78 -0.03 -3.94
CA ALA A 244 12.64 0.64 -3.32
C ALA A 244 13.05 1.28 -1.99
N PHE A 245 12.29 2.27 -1.53
CA PHE A 245 12.32 2.74 -0.15
C PHE A 245 11.04 3.50 0.21
N PHE A 246 10.67 3.47 1.48
CA PHE A 246 9.62 4.32 2.05
C PHE A 246 10.24 5.58 2.69
N HIS A 247 9.96 6.75 2.12
CA HIS A 247 10.35 8.03 2.69
C HIS A 247 9.28 8.53 3.66
N LYS A 248 9.53 8.30 4.95
CA LYS A 248 8.61 8.63 6.04
C LYS A 248 8.18 10.11 6.11
N PRO A 249 9.09 11.12 6.03
CA PRO A 249 8.70 12.52 6.08
C PRO A 249 7.62 12.87 5.05
N ASP A 250 7.74 12.30 3.86
CA ASP A 250 6.80 12.53 2.75
C ASP A 250 5.66 11.51 2.70
N ASN A 251 5.67 10.46 3.53
CA ASN A 251 4.74 9.32 3.45
C ASN A 251 4.65 8.77 2.02
N THR A 252 5.81 8.63 1.37
CA THR A 252 5.91 8.29 -0.05
C THR A 252 6.73 7.01 -0.25
N PHE A 253 6.19 6.05 -0.98
CA PHE A 253 6.95 4.94 -1.51
C PHE A 253 7.66 5.36 -2.79
N TYR A 254 8.97 5.14 -2.86
CA TYR A 254 9.75 5.26 -4.08
C TYR A 254 10.05 3.85 -4.57
N LEU A 255 9.48 3.45 -5.71
CA LEU A 255 9.53 2.07 -6.21
C LEU A 255 10.13 2.04 -7.61
N LEU A 256 11.21 1.29 -7.80
CA LEU A 256 11.72 0.98 -9.13
C LEU A 256 11.01 -0.25 -9.70
N ARG A 257 10.44 -0.09 -10.90
CA ARG A 257 9.86 -1.19 -11.65
C ARG A 257 10.86 -1.65 -12.71
N PRO A 258 11.60 -2.75 -12.48
CA PRO A 258 12.50 -3.26 -13.50
C PRO A 258 11.68 -3.76 -14.69
N PRO A 259 12.25 -3.69 -15.92
CA PRO A 259 11.59 -4.25 -17.09
C PRO A 259 11.33 -5.75 -16.86
N PRO A 260 10.13 -6.25 -17.24
CA PRO A 260 9.76 -7.63 -16.97
C PRO A 260 10.71 -8.59 -17.69
N THR A 261 11.37 -9.47 -16.95
CA THR A 261 12.24 -10.50 -17.54
C THR A 261 11.39 -11.59 -18.21
N CYS A 262 11.92 -12.24 -19.25
CA CYS A 262 11.24 -13.36 -19.92
C CYS A 262 10.88 -14.52 -18.96
N LYS A 263 11.64 -14.71 -17.88
CA LYS A 263 11.39 -15.75 -16.87
C LYS A 263 10.20 -15.41 -15.97
N GLN A 264 10.07 -14.16 -15.52
CA GLN A 264 8.94 -13.71 -14.69
C GLN A 264 7.60 -13.90 -15.41
N LYS A 265 7.52 -13.51 -16.70
CA LYS A 265 6.31 -13.69 -17.52
C LYS A 265 5.85 -15.14 -17.63
N ARG A 266 6.78 -16.11 -17.63
CA ARG A 266 6.46 -17.53 -17.80
C ARG A 266 6.03 -18.23 -16.51
N GLN A 267 6.51 -17.77 -15.36
CA GLN A 267 6.28 -18.44 -14.07
C GLN A 267 5.10 -17.86 -13.29
N GLY A 268 4.49 -16.75 -13.75
CA GLY A 268 3.40 -16.09 -13.03
C GLY A 268 3.81 -15.60 -11.63
N LYS A 269 5.12 -15.55 -11.34
CA LYS A 269 5.62 -15.04 -10.07
C LYS A 269 5.45 -13.52 -10.06
N PRO A 270 5.02 -12.92 -8.93
CA PRO A 270 5.03 -11.48 -8.79
C PRO A 270 6.41 -10.93 -9.13
N GLY A 271 6.46 -9.81 -9.84
CA GLY A 271 7.74 -9.17 -10.17
C GLY A 271 8.46 -8.73 -8.90
N GLN A 272 9.80 -8.65 -8.95
CA GLN A 272 10.62 -8.18 -7.81
C GLN A 272 10.12 -6.86 -7.22
N HIS A 273 9.59 -5.96 -8.06
CA HIS A 273 9.00 -4.69 -7.62
C HIS A 273 7.81 -4.88 -6.66
N LEU A 274 7.01 -5.93 -6.80
CA LEU A 274 5.91 -6.22 -5.88
C LEU A 274 6.42 -6.74 -4.55
N THR A 275 7.47 -7.57 -4.56
CA THR A 275 8.16 -7.99 -3.34
C THR A 275 8.68 -6.76 -2.58
N ASN A 276 9.37 -5.86 -3.29
CA ASN A 276 9.90 -4.64 -2.71
C ASN A 276 8.77 -3.70 -2.24
N ALA A 277 7.69 -3.56 -3.01
CA ALA A 277 6.52 -2.79 -2.59
C ALA A 277 5.86 -3.36 -1.33
N ARG A 278 5.83 -4.69 -1.18
CA ARG A 278 5.34 -5.37 0.03
C ARG A 278 6.27 -5.14 1.22
N HIS A 279 7.58 -5.19 0.99
CA HIS A 279 8.59 -4.87 2.01
C HIS A 279 8.37 -3.45 2.54
N GLU A 280 8.42 -2.44 1.67
CA GLU A 280 8.23 -1.04 2.07
C GLU A 280 6.84 -0.78 2.63
N GLY A 281 5.81 -1.40 2.04
CA GLY A 281 4.44 -1.31 2.53
C GLY A 281 4.28 -1.83 3.95
N THR A 282 5.11 -2.80 4.37
CA THR A 282 5.10 -3.33 5.74
C THR A 282 5.62 -2.29 6.72
N HIS A 283 6.70 -1.58 6.39
CA HIS A 283 7.23 -0.47 7.20
C HIS A 283 6.15 0.60 7.42
N HIS A 284 5.48 1.00 6.33
CA HIS A 284 4.37 1.94 6.42
C HIS A 284 3.23 1.43 7.28
N LEU A 285 2.75 0.20 7.08
CA LEU A 285 1.61 -0.35 7.82
C LEU A 285 1.92 -0.53 9.30
N ALA A 286 3.11 -1.01 9.65
CA ALA A 286 3.52 -1.15 11.04
C ALA A 286 3.50 0.20 11.76
N GLN A 287 3.95 1.27 11.10
CA GLN A 287 3.88 2.61 11.66
C GLN A 287 2.44 3.15 11.69
N ALA A 288 1.72 3.09 10.57
CA ALA A 288 0.40 3.67 10.41
C ALA A 288 -0.64 3.03 11.33
N LEU A 289 -0.49 1.73 11.63
CA LEU A 289 -1.40 0.98 12.48
C LEU A 289 -0.93 0.86 13.94
N GLY A 290 0.17 1.55 14.28
CA GLY A 290 0.64 1.68 15.66
C GLY A 290 1.28 0.42 16.24
N LEU A 291 1.88 -0.45 15.41
CA LEU A 291 2.65 -1.59 15.92
C LEU A 291 3.89 -1.15 16.70
N TRP A 292 4.45 0.01 16.37
CA TRP A 292 5.49 0.68 17.16
C TRP A 292 5.42 2.21 16.98
N LYS A 293 5.86 2.96 18.00
CA LYS A 293 5.75 4.44 18.05
C LYS A 293 6.64 5.17 17.02
N GLY A 294 7.70 4.54 16.52
CA GLY A 294 8.52 5.10 15.46
C GLY A 294 9.67 4.21 14.96
N PHE A 295 10.09 4.42 13.72
CA PHE A 295 11.16 3.68 13.03
C PHE A 295 12.52 3.76 13.74
N ALA A 296 12.86 4.92 14.32
CA ALA A 296 14.12 5.11 15.06
C ALA A 296 14.19 4.30 16.37
N GLN A 297 13.07 3.70 16.79
CA GLN A 297 12.98 2.94 18.03
C GLN A 297 12.85 1.43 17.80
N SER A 298 12.52 1.01 16.57
CA SER A 298 12.47 -0.42 16.25
C SER A 298 13.90 -0.93 16.01
N PRO A 299 14.33 -2.02 16.65
CA PRO A 299 15.62 -2.61 16.35
C PRO A 299 15.61 -3.20 14.94
N PHE A 300 16.75 -3.16 14.25
CA PHE A 300 16.88 -3.57 12.84
C PHE A 300 16.24 -4.93 12.56
N TRP A 301 16.49 -5.90 13.44
CA TRP A 301 15.98 -7.26 13.25
C TRP A 301 14.46 -7.34 13.23
N LEU A 302 13.78 -6.49 14.00
CA LEU A 302 12.34 -6.53 14.12
C LEU A 302 11.71 -5.85 12.91
N ASP A 303 12.19 -4.64 12.62
CA ASP A 303 11.73 -3.81 11.52
C ASP A 303 11.90 -4.53 10.17
N GLU A 304 13.16 -4.85 9.84
CA GLU A 304 13.48 -5.52 8.59
C GLU A 304 13.05 -6.98 8.59
N GLY A 305 13.12 -7.69 9.72
CA GLY A 305 12.65 -9.07 9.80
C GLY A 305 11.15 -9.18 9.53
N LEU A 306 10.35 -8.22 10.01
CA LEU A 306 8.90 -8.19 9.78
C LEU A 306 8.58 -7.86 8.32
N ALA A 307 9.26 -6.86 7.75
CA ALA A 307 9.14 -6.54 6.33
C ALA A 307 9.49 -7.74 5.44
N GLN A 308 10.61 -8.41 5.73
CA GLN A 308 11.05 -9.61 5.01
C GLN A 308 10.11 -10.82 5.20
N TYR A 309 9.42 -10.90 6.35
CA TYR A 309 8.38 -11.91 6.59
C TYR A 309 7.11 -11.64 5.75
N CYS A 310 6.76 -10.37 5.57
CA CYS A 310 5.56 -9.92 4.85
C CYS A 310 5.73 -9.81 3.32
N GLU A 311 6.97 -9.89 2.82
CA GLU A 311 7.29 -9.93 1.38
C GLU A 311 6.55 -11.02 0.61
N THR A 312 6.38 -12.20 1.22
CA THR A 312 5.81 -13.38 0.55
C THR A 312 4.29 -13.44 0.66
N GLN A 313 3.65 -14.25 -0.18
CA GLN A 313 2.22 -14.52 -0.13
C GLN A 313 1.98 -16.04 -0.27
N PRO A 314 1.50 -16.73 0.78
CA PRO A 314 1.22 -16.21 2.13
C PRO A 314 2.47 -15.71 2.88
N PHE A 315 2.27 -14.88 3.91
CA PHE A 315 3.36 -14.39 4.74
C PHE A 315 4.18 -15.51 5.37
N GLY A 316 5.50 -15.32 5.44
CA GLY A 316 6.42 -16.28 6.03
C GLY A 316 6.72 -17.52 5.18
N ASP A 317 6.23 -17.56 3.93
CA ASP A 317 6.59 -18.61 2.97
C ASP A 317 8.10 -18.77 2.82
N ASP A 318 8.50 -19.99 2.46
CA ASP A 318 9.91 -20.37 2.35
C ASP A 318 10.62 -19.57 1.26
N GLN A 319 11.82 -19.07 1.59
CA GLN A 319 12.68 -18.29 0.70
C GLN A 319 14.01 -19.03 0.51
N PRO A 320 14.12 -19.90 -0.52
CA PRO A 320 15.25 -20.81 -0.70
C PRO A 320 16.62 -20.11 -0.72
N GLU A 321 16.70 -18.93 -1.33
CA GLU A 321 17.89 -18.09 -1.39
C GLU A 321 18.36 -17.65 0.01
N LYS A 322 17.44 -17.25 0.89
CA LYS A 322 17.77 -16.91 2.29
C LYS A 322 18.26 -18.15 3.04
N TYR A 323 17.60 -19.29 2.88
CA TYR A 323 18.06 -20.54 3.48
C TYR A 323 19.45 -20.96 2.98
N ALA A 324 19.73 -20.82 1.68
CA ALA A 324 21.02 -21.11 1.10
C ALA A 324 22.12 -20.19 1.69
N LEU A 325 21.87 -18.87 1.73
CA LEU A 325 22.76 -17.90 2.35
C LEU A 325 23.06 -18.24 3.81
N LEU A 326 22.02 -18.52 4.60
CA LEU A 326 22.13 -18.85 6.02
C LEU A 326 22.91 -20.14 6.27
N ARG A 327 22.72 -21.17 5.43
CA ARG A 327 23.48 -22.43 5.54
C ARG A 327 24.95 -22.23 5.18
N THR A 328 25.25 -21.46 4.14
CA THR A 328 26.62 -21.11 3.76
C THR A 328 27.30 -20.35 4.90
N ALA A 329 26.65 -19.30 5.43
CA ALA A 329 27.17 -18.55 6.57
C ALA A 329 27.37 -19.43 7.82
N THR A 330 26.51 -20.42 8.05
CA THR A 330 26.66 -21.39 9.14
C THR A 330 27.90 -22.27 8.95
N LYS A 331 28.09 -22.82 7.75
CA LYS A 331 29.27 -23.66 7.43
C LYS A 331 30.58 -22.88 7.54
N GLU A 332 30.56 -21.60 7.18
CA GLU A 332 31.72 -20.71 7.21
C GLU A 332 31.97 -20.07 8.59
N GLY A 333 31.11 -20.30 9.59
CA GLY A 333 31.22 -19.66 10.90
C GLY A 333 31.04 -18.14 10.85
N LYS A 334 30.30 -17.63 9.85
CA LYS A 334 30.09 -16.19 9.59
C LYS A 334 28.73 -15.66 10.05
N ARG A 335 27.93 -16.49 10.75
CA ARG A 335 26.64 -16.06 11.33
C ARG A 335 26.85 -14.88 12.28
N ILE A 336 25.88 -13.96 12.31
CA ILE A 336 25.89 -12.86 13.28
C ILE A 336 25.44 -13.46 14.63
N PRO A 337 26.19 -13.25 15.73
CA PRO A 337 25.72 -13.63 17.06
C PRO A 337 24.34 -13.02 17.33
N LEU A 338 23.42 -13.80 17.87
CA LEU A 338 22.02 -13.39 18.04
C LEU A 338 21.91 -12.12 18.90
N GLU A 339 22.74 -12.01 19.94
CA GLU A 339 22.81 -10.84 20.81
C GLU A 339 23.20 -9.58 20.04
N LEU A 340 24.13 -9.70 19.08
CA LEU A 340 24.55 -8.57 18.24
C LEU A 340 23.50 -8.23 17.18
N LEU A 341 22.81 -9.22 16.62
CA LEU A 341 21.72 -8.99 15.66
C LEU A 341 20.56 -8.24 16.32
N VAL A 342 20.16 -8.67 17.53
CA VAL A 342 19.02 -8.10 18.24
C VAL A 342 19.31 -6.69 18.78
N ALA A 343 20.58 -6.43 19.12
CA ALA A 343 21.04 -5.11 19.55
C ALA A 343 21.45 -4.17 18.40
N LEU A 344 21.36 -4.60 17.13
CA LEU A 344 21.76 -3.78 15.98
C LEU A 344 20.73 -2.65 15.75
N PRO A 345 21.09 -1.37 15.93
CA PRO A 345 20.19 -0.27 15.58
C PRO A 345 20.15 -0.07 14.06
N ASN A 346 19.05 0.47 13.56
CA ASN A 346 18.81 0.70 12.13
C ASN A 346 19.92 1.55 11.49
N GLU A 347 20.40 2.59 12.17
CA GLU A 347 21.43 3.51 11.66
C GLU A 347 22.83 2.87 11.61
N ALA A 348 23.09 1.85 12.44
CA ALA A 348 24.36 1.13 12.39
C ALA A 348 24.39 0.08 11.29
N ALA A 349 23.23 -0.41 10.85
CA ALA A 349 23.14 -1.36 9.74
C ALA A 349 23.71 -0.78 8.44
N ASP A 350 23.59 0.54 8.24
CA ASP A 350 24.14 1.26 7.08
C ASP A 350 25.66 1.22 6.98
N ARG A 351 26.35 0.93 8.09
CA ARG A 351 27.81 0.82 8.14
C ARG A 351 28.31 -0.60 7.89
N LEU A 352 27.40 -1.58 7.79
CA LEU A 352 27.77 -2.95 7.50
C LEU A 352 28.17 -3.09 6.02
N PRO A 353 29.18 -3.92 5.70
CA PRO A 353 29.45 -4.27 4.32
C PRO A 353 28.24 -5.02 3.72
N ALA A 354 27.98 -4.83 2.43
CA ALA A 354 26.77 -5.33 1.76
C ALA A 354 26.44 -6.81 2.06
N TRP A 355 27.43 -7.71 1.99
CA TRP A 355 27.23 -9.14 2.28
C TRP A 355 26.76 -9.41 3.72
N LYS A 356 27.21 -8.59 4.68
CA LYS A 356 26.84 -8.73 6.11
C LYS A 356 25.46 -8.11 6.37
N LEU A 357 25.11 -7.06 5.63
CA LEU A 357 23.77 -6.50 5.64
C LEU A 357 22.76 -7.51 5.08
N GLU A 358 23.02 -8.13 3.93
CA GLU A 358 22.19 -9.22 3.37
C GLU A 358 22.02 -10.38 4.35
N LEU A 359 23.11 -10.77 5.04
CA LEU A 359 23.04 -11.79 6.08
C LEU A 359 22.17 -11.33 7.26
N ALA A 360 22.28 -10.07 7.70
CA ALA A 360 21.45 -9.52 8.77
C ALA A 360 19.96 -9.55 8.40
N TYR A 361 19.59 -9.20 7.16
CA TYR A 361 18.22 -9.35 6.66
C TYR A 361 17.75 -10.81 6.71
N ALA A 362 18.56 -11.75 6.23
CA ALA A 362 18.19 -13.16 6.21
C ALA A 362 18.06 -13.76 7.63
N GLU A 363 18.93 -13.38 8.56
CA GLU A 363 18.85 -13.82 9.95
C GLU A 363 17.64 -13.23 10.68
N SER A 364 17.34 -11.95 10.44
CA SER A 364 16.17 -11.24 10.97
C SER A 364 14.87 -11.86 10.48
N TRP A 365 14.79 -12.18 9.17
CA TRP A 365 13.71 -12.94 8.58
C TRP A 365 13.51 -14.30 9.25
N LEU A 366 14.59 -15.08 9.43
CA LEU A 366 14.51 -16.40 10.07
C LEU A 366 13.99 -16.27 11.52
N LEU A 367 14.46 -15.26 12.26
CA LEU A 367 14.03 -14.98 13.61
C LEU A 367 12.53 -14.63 13.66
N VAL A 368 12.07 -13.65 12.90
CA VAL A 368 10.65 -13.27 12.87
C VAL A 368 9.78 -14.43 12.43
N ARG A 369 10.18 -15.16 11.38
CA ARG A 369 9.47 -16.35 10.92
C ARG A 369 9.35 -17.41 12.02
N TYR A 370 10.42 -17.66 12.76
CA TYR A 370 10.39 -18.57 13.91
C TYR A 370 9.41 -18.08 14.97
N LEU A 371 9.40 -16.78 15.31
CA LEU A 371 8.53 -16.19 16.32
C LEU A 371 7.05 -16.14 15.90
N MET A 372 6.78 -16.03 14.60
CA MET A 372 5.43 -16.00 14.03
C MET A 372 4.77 -17.39 13.92
N ALA A 373 5.49 -18.47 14.20
CA ALA A 373 4.91 -19.82 14.25
C ALA A 373 3.75 -19.89 15.26
N PRO A 374 2.68 -20.67 14.99
CA PRO A 374 1.44 -20.66 15.78
C PRO A 374 1.64 -20.78 17.30
N GLU A 375 2.56 -21.64 17.73
CA GLU A 375 2.86 -21.90 19.14
C GLU A 375 3.63 -20.77 19.86
N ARG A 376 4.24 -19.85 19.10
CA ARG A 376 5.04 -18.72 19.63
C ARG A 376 4.42 -17.36 19.38
N ARG A 377 3.54 -17.24 18.37
CA ARG A 377 2.95 -15.98 17.90
C ARG A 377 2.35 -15.13 19.01
N LEU A 378 1.60 -15.72 19.95
CA LEU A 378 0.97 -14.96 21.04
C LEU A 378 1.99 -14.30 21.99
N ARG A 379 3.11 -14.98 22.27
CA ARG A 379 4.18 -14.39 23.08
C ARG A 379 4.91 -13.29 22.33
N PHE A 380 5.14 -13.49 21.03
CA PHE A 380 5.71 -12.46 20.19
C PHE A 380 4.80 -11.23 20.11
N PHE A 381 3.50 -11.40 19.96
CA PHE A 381 2.52 -10.30 19.98
C PHE A 381 2.51 -9.57 21.33
N SER A 382 2.64 -10.30 22.43
CA SER A 382 2.77 -9.68 23.76
C SER A 382 4.03 -8.83 23.87
N TYR A 383 5.14 -9.30 23.31
CA TYR A 383 6.38 -8.53 23.21
C TYR A 383 6.20 -7.27 22.35
N LEU A 384 5.55 -7.36 21.18
CA LEU A 384 5.27 -6.20 20.33
C LEU A 384 4.39 -5.16 21.03
N LEU A 385 3.35 -5.59 21.75
CA LEU A 385 2.52 -4.69 22.56
C LEU A 385 3.31 -4.01 23.67
N GLN A 386 4.25 -4.72 24.30
CA GLN A 386 5.11 -4.11 25.31
C GLN A 386 5.97 -3.01 24.68
N GLN A 387 6.63 -3.32 23.56
CA GLN A 387 7.47 -2.36 22.83
C GLN A 387 6.67 -1.14 22.33
N ALA A 388 5.42 -1.34 21.88
CA ALA A 388 4.55 -0.24 21.46
C ALA A 388 4.15 0.69 22.63
N ASN A 389 4.14 0.19 23.87
CA ASN A 389 3.71 0.96 25.04
C ASN A 389 4.85 1.65 25.78
N GLU A 390 6.10 1.21 25.63
CA GLU A 390 7.28 1.84 26.23
C GLU A 390 7.33 3.34 25.86
N THR A 391 7.55 4.21 26.85
CA THR A 391 7.58 5.67 26.68
C THR A 391 9.00 6.15 26.40
N ASP A 392 9.15 7.16 25.54
CA ASP A 392 10.44 7.73 25.12
C ASP A 392 11.36 8.18 26.27
N GLU A 393 10.81 8.41 27.47
CA GLU A 393 11.54 8.88 28.65
C GLU A 393 12.25 7.77 29.44
N GLU A 394 11.88 6.51 29.22
CA GLU A 394 12.60 5.37 29.81
C GLU A 394 13.60 4.86 28.77
N ILE A 395 14.90 4.98 29.06
CA ILE A 395 15.91 4.17 28.37
C ILE A 395 15.49 2.72 28.61
N GLY A 396 14.81 2.13 27.63
CA GLY A 396 14.30 0.78 27.73
C GLY A 396 15.42 -0.20 28.06
N PRO A 397 15.10 -1.35 28.66
CA PRO A 397 16.07 -2.42 28.82
C PRO A 397 16.70 -2.73 27.45
N ASP A 398 17.98 -3.11 27.45
CA ASP A 398 18.70 -3.59 26.26
C ASP A 398 17.75 -4.43 25.37
N PRO A 399 17.51 -4.07 24.09
CA PRO A 399 16.58 -4.77 23.21
C PRO A 399 16.78 -6.28 23.19
N SER A 400 18.05 -6.71 23.34
CA SER A 400 18.48 -8.09 23.51
C SER A 400 17.83 -8.76 24.72
N LEU A 401 17.91 -8.11 25.89
CA LEU A 401 17.27 -8.55 27.13
C LEU A 401 15.74 -8.48 27.05
N SER A 402 15.19 -7.43 26.45
CA SER A 402 13.74 -7.27 26.28
C SER A 402 13.13 -8.46 25.52
N LEU A 403 13.77 -8.86 24.40
CA LEU A 403 13.33 -10.00 23.60
C LEU A 403 13.32 -11.30 24.40
N VAL A 404 14.44 -11.68 25.03
CA VAL A 404 14.51 -12.97 25.73
C VAL A 404 13.62 -13.02 26.97
N ASN A 405 13.44 -11.89 27.65
CA ASN A 405 12.51 -11.75 28.78
C ASN A 405 11.06 -11.91 28.32
N GLY A 406 10.65 -11.20 27.25
CA GLY A 406 9.31 -11.29 26.68
C GLY A 406 8.98 -12.71 26.19
N LEU A 407 9.97 -13.41 25.65
CA LEU A 407 9.81 -14.79 25.17
C LEU A 407 9.96 -15.86 26.27
N LYS A 408 10.44 -15.48 27.46
CA LYS A 408 10.79 -16.38 28.58
C LYS A 408 11.80 -17.44 28.14
N THR A 409 12.89 -17.01 27.52
CA THR A 409 13.97 -17.87 26.98
C THR A 409 15.35 -17.28 27.30
N THR A 410 16.41 -17.91 26.79
CA THR A 410 17.77 -17.34 26.76
C THR A 410 18.24 -17.21 25.31
N HIS A 411 19.24 -16.36 25.06
CA HIS A 411 19.85 -16.22 23.74
C HIS A 411 20.39 -17.54 23.21
N ALA A 412 21.14 -18.29 24.02
CA ALA A 412 21.69 -19.58 23.64
C ALA A 412 20.60 -20.59 23.22
N LYS A 413 19.48 -20.64 23.95
CA LYS A 413 18.35 -21.51 23.61
C LYS A 413 17.65 -21.05 22.33
N LEU A 414 17.46 -19.74 22.15
CA LEU A 414 16.86 -19.18 20.94
C LEU A 414 17.74 -19.44 19.71
N ALA A 415 19.04 -19.21 19.81
CA ALA A 415 20.01 -19.50 18.76
C ALA A 415 20.03 -20.99 18.38
N ALA A 416 20.01 -21.90 19.36
CA ALA A 416 19.92 -23.34 19.12
C ALA A 416 18.62 -23.73 18.37
N ASN A 417 17.49 -23.11 18.73
CA ASN A 417 16.22 -23.34 18.05
C ASN A 417 16.22 -22.83 16.60
N LEU A 418 16.83 -21.67 16.35
CA LEU A 418 16.98 -21.13 14.98
C LEU A 418 17.87 -22.03 14.12
N ALA A 419 18.95 -22.57 14.69
CA ALA A 419 19.79 -23.54 14.02
C ALA A 419 19.02 -24.83 13.69
N ALA A 420 18.17 -25.30 14.61
CA ALA A 420 17.32 -26.46 14.38
C ALA A 420 16.25 -26.20 13.29
N GLU A 421 15.61 -25.03 13.29
CA GLU A 421 14.66 -24.64 12.23
C GLU A 421 15.36 -24.64 10.86
N LEU A 422 16.55 -24.04 10.77
CA LEU A 422 17.35 -24.01 9.55
C LEU A 422 17.73 -25.42 9.05
N ALA A 423 18.05 -26.32 9.98
CA ALA A 423 18.43 -27.71 9.67
C ALA A 423 17.23 -28.59 9.28
N SER A 424 16.05 -28.34 9.83
CA SER A 424 14.84 -29.14 9.53
C SER A 424 14.27 -28.92 8.13
N ARG A 425 14.64 -27.80 7.48
CA ARG A 425 14.16 -27.47 6.14
C ARG A 425 14.98 -28.26 5.12
N PRO A 426 14.35 -28.93 4.15
CA PRO A 426 15.10 -29.66 3.13
C PRO A 426 15.98 -28.70 2.32
N SER A 427 17.14 -29.20 1.90
CA SER A 427 17.96 -28.54 0.89
C SER A 427 17.23 -28.63 -0.44
N GLN A 428 16.41 -27.63 -0.77
CA GLN A 428 15.98 -27.48 -2.14
C GLN A 428 17.24 -27.11 -2.94
N THR A 429 17.77 -28.07 -3.69
CA THR A 429 18.80 -27.79 -4.69
C THR A 429 18.19 -26.82 -5.70
N PRO A 430 18.82 -25.66 -5.95
CA PRO A 430 18.31 -24.68 -6.91
C PRO A 430 18.25 -25.22 -8.34
#